data_AF-X1TVY3-F1
#
_entry.id   AF-X1TVY3-F1
#
_cell.length_a   1.000
_cell.length_b   1.000
_cell.length_c   1.000
_cell.angle_alpha   90.00
_cell.angle_beta   90.00
_cell.angle_gamma   90.00
#
_symmetry.space_group_name_H-M   'P 1'
#
loop_
_entity.id
_entity.type
_entity.pdbx_description
1 polymer ?
#
loop_
_entity_poly.entity_id
_entity_poly.type
_entity_poly.pdbx_seq_one_letter_code
_entity_poly.pdbx_strand_id
1 'polypeptide(L)'
;MHLVLEVDTEKAVESTIERISQEMRSLLKKEHIRPIGLNRIDENRISVELRGQKNIDEFEKLLNKEFENLRILSRSTQGEILTIMLDLPDKETNQIKKMATEQALETIRNRIDQFGVSEPDRKECGCGNSVSHREYR
;
A
#
# COMPACT_ATOMS: atom_id res chain seq x y z
N MET A 1 16.92 -20.55 -14.14
CA MET A 1 16.97 -19.70 -12.93
C MET A 1 16.72 -18.26 -13.33
N HIS A 2 15.53 -17.72 -13.02
CA HIS A 2 15.11 -16.33 -13.28
C HIS A 2 14.16 -15.85 -12.16
N LEU A 3 14.38 -16.31 -10.92
CA LEU A 3 13.41 -16.24 -9.82
C LEU A 3 13.30 -14.86 -9.15
N VAL A 4 14.37 -14.04 -9.20
CA VAL A 4 14.46 -12.83 -8.35
C VAL A 4 13.47 -11.76 -8.81
N LEU A 5 13.30 -11.59 -10.12
CA LEU A 5 12.40 -10.57 -10.67
C LEU A 5 10.93 -10.96 -10.53
N GLU A 6 10.60 -12.25 -10.71
CA GLU A 6 9.22 -12.74 -10.60
C GLU A 6 8.70 -12.56 -9.17
N VAL A 7 9.48 -12.96 -8.17
CA VAL A 7 9.15 -12.80 -6.74
C VAL A 7 8.98 -11.33 -6.33
N ASP A 8 9.81 -10.42 -6.85
CA ASP A 8 9.68 -8.99 -6.56
C ASP A 8 8.37 -8.40 -7.12
N THR A 9 7.97 -8.83 -8.32
CA THR A 9 6.72 -8.36 -8.94
C THR A 9 5.47 -8.84 -8.22
N GLU A 10 5.45 -10.09 -7.74
CA GLU A 10 4.33 -10.62 -6.94
C GLU A 10 4.22 -9.90 -5.60
N LYS A 11 5.35 -9.67 -4.93
CA LYS A 11 5.41 -8.94 -3.66
C LYS A 11 4.99 -7.47 -3.78
N ALA A 12 5.24 -6.84 -4.92
CA ALA A 12 4.80 -5.49 -5.21
C ALA A 12 3.26 -5.40 -5.35
N VAL A 13 2.64 -6.41 -5.98
CA VAL A 13 1.18 -6.51 -6.07
C VAL A 13 0.57 -6.74 -4.68
N GLU A 14 1.12 -7.67 -3.91
CA GLU A 14 0.69 -7.94 -2.53
C GLU A 14 0.77 -6.68 -1.65
N SER A 15 1.90 -5.98 -1.67
CA SER A 15 2.07 -4.74 -0.89
C SER A 15 1.09 -3.64 -1.32
N THR A 16 0.73 -3.61 -2.61
CA THR A 16 -0.28 -2.67 -3.12
C THR A 16 -1.66 -2.98 -2.57
N ILE A 17 -2.06 -4.25 -2.54
CA ILE A 17 -3.32 -4.71 -1.94
C ILE A 17 -3.35 -4.40 -0.44
N GLU A 18 -2.27 -4.68 0.28
CA GLU A 18 -2.15 -4.35 1.71
C GLU A 18 -2.38 -2.86 1.95
N ARG A 19 -1.73 -2.00 1.15
CA ARG A 19 -1.92 -0.56 1.22
C ARG A 19 -3.37 -0.16 0.95
N ILE A 20 -3.98 -0.69 -0.11
CA ILE A 20 -5.39 -0.42 -0.46
C ILE A 20 -6.32 -0.84 0.69
N SER A 21 -6.08 -2.00 1.30
CA SER A 21 -6.83 -2.50 2.45
C SER A 21 -6.74 -1.57 3.66
N GLN A 22 -5.54 -1.08 3.99
CA GLN A 22 -5.34 -0.11 5.08
C GLN A 22 -6.01 1.24 4.79
N GLU A 23 -5.88 1.75 3.57
CA GLU A 23 -6.53 2.99 3.14
C GLU A 23 -8.06 2.87 3.21
N MET A 24 -8.60 1.75 2.71
CA MET A 24 -10.03 1.46 2.78
C MET A 24 -10.53 1.43 4.23
N ARG A 25 -9.76 0.82 5.14
CA ARG A 25 -10.08 0.81 6.57
C ARG A 25 -10.06 2.21 7.19
N SER A 26 -9.11 3.04 6.81
CA SER A 26 -9.00 4.43 7.27
C SER A 26 -10.17 5.28 6.76
N LEU A 27 -10.55 5.12 5.49
CA LEU A 27 -11.67 5.80 4.86
C LEU A 27 -13.01 5.37 5.45
N LEU A 28 -13.23 4.06 5.65
CA LEU A 28 -14.39 3.53 6.35
C LEU A 28 -14.55 4.17 7.74
N LYS A 29 -13.45 4.31 8.49
CA LYS A 29 -13.45 4.95 9.81
C LYS A 29 -13.78 6.45 9.71
N LYS A 30 -13.28 7.15 8.69
CA LYS A 30 -13.54 8.57 8.44
C LYS A 30 -15.02 8.85 8.13
N GLU A 31 -15.64 7.99 7.32
CA GLU A 31 -17.06 8.07 6.98
C GLU A 31 -17.98 7.46 8.06
N HIS A 32 -17.44 7.07 9.23
CA HIS A 32 -18.17 6.43 10.31
C HIS A 32 -18.88 5.11 9.92
N ILE A 33 -18.39 4.45 8.87
CA ILE A 33 -18.90 3.16 8.39
C ILE A 33 -18.25 2.05 9.22
N ARG A 34 -19.06 1.21 9.87
CA ARG A 34 -18.56 0.06 10.64
C ARG A 34 -18.60 -1.21 9.80
N PRO A 35 -17.45 -1.67 9.25
CA PRO A 35 -17.38 -2.99 8.63
C PRO A 35 -17.52 -4.08 9.71
N ILE A 36 -18.19 -5.16 9.34
CA ILE A 36 -18.24 -6.41 10.10
C ILE A 36 -16.88 -7.12 9.97
N GLY A 37 -16.35 -7.14 8.75
CA GLY A 37 -15.09 -7.79 8.41
C GLY A 37 -14.48 -7.14 7.19
N LEU A 38 -13.16 -6.99 7.20
CA LEU A 38 -12.38 -6.63 6.03
C LEU A 38 -11.22 -7.60 6.00
N ASN A 39 -11.26 -8.54 5.06
CA ASN A 39 -10.27 -9.59 4.92
C ASN A 39 -9.77 -9.66 3.48
N ARG A 40 -8.47 -9.85 3.35
CA ARG A 40 -7.85 -10.22 2.08
C ARG A 40 -8.09 -11.71 1.88
N ILE A 41 -8.74 -12.10 0.78
CA ILE A 41 -9.07 -13.51 0.50
C ILE A 41 -7.99 -14.16 -0.37
N ASP A 42 -7.43 -13.39 -1.32
CA ASP A 42 -6.40 -13.85 -2.26
C ASP A 42 -5.30 -12.80 -2.41
N GLU A 43 -4.27 -13.10 -3.19
CA GLU A 43 -3.20 -12.16 -3.58
C GLU A 43 -3.71 -10.86 -4.20
N ASN A 44 -4.86 -10.89 -4.89
CA ASN A 44 -5.45 -9.73 -5.57
C ASN A 44 -6.89 -9.38 -5.14
N ARG A 45 -7.44 -10.07 -4.12
CA ARG A 45 -8.85 -9.93 -3.74
C ARG A 45 -9.07 -9.51 -2.31
N ILE A 46 -10.04 -8.64 -2.13
CA ILE A 46 -10.46 -8.08 -0.85
C ILE A 46 -11.95 -8.37 -0.68
N SER A 47 -12.31 -8.99 0.44
CA SER A 47 -13.70 -9.15 0.86
C SER A 47 -14.02 -8.18 1.97
N VAL A 48 -15.14 -7.48 1.80
CA VAL A 48 -15.66 -6.52 2.77
C VAL A 48 -17.08 -6.92 3.14
N GLU A 49 -17.31 -7.06 4.44
CA GLU A 49 -18.61 -7.38 5.02
C GLU A 49 -19.12 -6.17 5.79
N LEU A 50 -20.34 -5.73 5.46
CA LEU A 50 -20.97 -4.52 6.01
C LEU A 50 -22.37 -4.85 6.53
N ARG A 51 -22.77 -4.24 7.65
CA ARG A 51 -24.14 -4.37 8.17
C ARG A 51 -24.92 -3.10 7.95
N GLY A 52 -26.16 -3.24 7.46
CA GLY A 52 -27.15 -2.17 7.36
C GLY A 52 -27.05 -1.35 6.06
N GLN A 53 -28.20 -1.07 5.46
CA GLN A 53 -28.31 -0.39 4.15
C GLN A 53 -27.63 0.98 4.09
N LYS A 54 -27.63 1.76 5.17
CA LYS A 54 -26.97 3.07 5.19
C LYS A 54 -25.45 2.96 5.01
N ASN A 55 -24.82 1.99 5.67
CA ASN A 55 -23.38 1.75 5.56
C ASN A 55 -23.00 1.24 4.16
N ILE A 56 -23.90 0.46 3.55
CA ILE A 56 -23.74 -0.06 2.19
C ILE A 56 -23.75 1.09 1.17
N ASP A 57 -24.75 1.96 1.23
CA ASP A 57 -24.90 3.08 0.29
C ASP A 57 -23.71 4.05 0.36
N GLU A 58 -23.26 4.38 1.57
CA GLU A 58 -22.10 5.26 1.77
C GLU A 58 -20.79 4.57 1.33
N PHE A 59 -20.66 3.27 1.57
CA PHE A 59 -19.50 2.51 1.09
C PHE A 59 -19.45 2.43 -0.43
N GLU A 60 -20.59 2.22 -1.10
CA GLU A 60 -20.66 2.21 -2.56
C GLU A 60 -20.29 3.58 -3.16
N LYS A 61 -20.72 4.69 -2.55
CA LYS A 61 -20.29 6.04 -2.94
C LYS A 61 -18.79 6.22 -2.79
N LEU A 62 -18.23 5.77 -1.66
CA LEU A 62 -16.81 5.88 -1.40
C LEU A 62 -15.98 5.03 -2.37
N LEU A 63 -16.46 3.83 -2.70
CA LEU A 63 -15.87 2.96 -3.71
C LEU A 63 -15.83 3.63 -5.08
N ASN A 64 -16.95 4.19 -5.53
CA ASN A 64 -17.01 4.86 -6.82
C ASN A 64 -16.16 6.14 -6.87
N LYS A 65 -15.90 6.79 -5.73
CA LYS A 65 -15.18 8.06 -5.65
C LYS A 65 -13.67 7.88 -5.49
N GLU A 66 -13.24 7.01 -4.58
CA GLU A 66 -11.83 6.84 -4.20
C GLU A 66 -11.20 5.58 -4.82
N PHE A 67 -12.03 4.60 -5.20
CA PHE A 67 -11.60 3.28 -5.66
C PHE A 67 -12.25 2.88 -6.99
N GLU A 68 -12.44 3.83 -7.91
CA GLU A 68 -13.01 3.57 -9.26
C GLU A 68 -12.21 2.53 -10.07
N ASN A 69 -10.93 2.39 -9.71
CA ASN A 69 -9.99 1.47 -10.34
C ASN A 69 -10.16 0.01 -9.84
N LEU A 70 -10.95 -0.23 -8.79
CA LEU A 70 -11.20 -1.58 -8.29
C LEU A 70 -12.39 -2.23 -9.02
N ARG A 71 -12.25 -3.51 -9.36
CA ARG A 71 -13.33 -4.30 -9.96
C ARG A 71 -14.16 -4.96 -8.87
N ILE A 72 -15.48 -4.74 -8.91
CA ILE A 72 -16.43 -5.44 -8.06
C ILE A 72 -16.73 -6.81 -8.70
N LEU A 73 -16.29 -7.90 -8.06
CA LEU A 73 -16.50 -9.27 -8.55
C LEU A 73 -17.91 -9.77 -8.22
N SER A 74 -18.37 -9.51 -7.01
CA SER A 74 -19.64 -10.01 -6.53
C SER A 74 -20.14 -9.20 -5.35
N ARG A 75 -21.46 -9.12 -5.27
CA ARG A 75 -22.20 -8.56 -4.15
C ARG A 75 -23.23 -9.59 -3.70
N SER A 76 -23.19 -9.94 -2.43
CA SER A 76 -24.12 -10.90 -1.85
C SER A 76 -24.68 -10.32 -0.56
N THR A 77 -26.00 -10.13 -0.54
CA THR A 77 -26.70 -9.68 0.67
C THR A 77 -27.33 -10.89 1.34
N GLN A 78 -26.87 -11.22 2.54
CA GLN A 78 -27.45 -12.27 3.37
C GLN A 78 -28.09 -11.64 4.61
N GLY A 79 -29.42 -11.43 4.55
CA GLY A 79 -30.17 -10.75 5.60
C GLY A 79 -29.77 -9.28 5.75
N GLU A 80 -29.22 -8.91 6.91
CA GLU A 80 -28.74 -7.55 7.20
C GLU A 80 -27.26 -7.33 6.82
N ILE A 81 -26.58 -8.38 6.35
CA ILE A 81 -25.14 -8.38 6.04
C ILE A 81 -24.96 -8.35 4.54
N LEU A 82 -24.19 -7.38 4.03
CA LEU A 82 -23.71 -7.35 2.66
C LEU A 82 -22.24 -7.75 2.62
N THR A 83 -21.94 -8.72 1.79
CA THR A 83 -20.58 -9.11 1.42
C THR A 83 -20.29 -8.59 0.02
N ILE A 84 -19.23 -7.79 -0.12
CA ILE A 84 -18.72 -7.30 -1.39
C ILE A 84 -17.34 -7.89 -1.60
N MET A 85 -17.14 -8.55 -2.74
CA MET A 85 -15.83 -8.98 -3.21
C MET A 85 -15.29 -7.99 -4.24
N LEU A 86 -14.10 -7.48 -3.94
CA LEU A 86 -13.33 -6.54 -4.75
C LEU A 86 -12.05 -7.21 -5.23
N ASP A 87 -11.59 -6.83 -6.41
CA ASP A 87 -10.41 -7.38 -7.06
C ASP A 87 -9.69 -6.28 -7.86
N LEU A 88 -8.37 -6.35 -7.93
CA LEU A 88 -7.65 -5.49 -8.87
C LEU A 88 -7.78 -6.05 -10.28
N PRO A 89 -8.24 -5.23 -11.25
CA PRO A 89 -8.31 -5.67 -12.63
C PRO A 89 -6.92 -6.08 -13.13
N ASP A 90 -6.89 -7.05 -14.04
CA ASP A 90 -5.66 -7.60 -14.61
C ASP A 90 -4.76 -6.50 -15.22
N LYS A 91 -5.38 -5.43 -15.74
CA LYS A 91 -4.69 -4.26 -16.27
C LYS A 91 -3.88 -3.52 -15.21
N GLU A 92 -4.45 -3.25 -14.03
CA GLU A 92 -3.71 -2.61 -12.94
C GLU A 92 -2.62 -3.54 -12.41
N THR A 93 -2.95 -4.81 -12.24
CA THR A 93 -1.99 -5.83 -11.77
C THR A 93 -0.77 -5.88 -12.67
N ASN A 94 -0.97 -5.89 -13.99
CA ASN A 94 0.11 -5.93 -14.96
C ASN A 94 0.91 -4.61 -14.98
N GLN A 95 0.24 -3.46 -14.79
CA GLN A 95 0.92 -2.17 -14.62
C GLN A 95 1.84 -2.17 -13.39
N ILE A 96 1.35 -2.66 -12.24
CA ILE A 96 2.13 -2.75 -10.99
C ILE A 96 3.34 -3.66 -11.19
N LYS A 97 3.16 -4.85 -11.80
CA LYS A 97 4.25 -5.77 -12.10
C LYS A 97 5.29 -5.14 -13.03
N LYS A 98 4.84 -4.39 -14.05
CA LYS A 98 5.74 -3.66 -14.96
C LYS A 98 6.55 -2.59 -14.23
N MET A 99 5.90 -1.75 -13.41
CA MET A 99 6.58 -0.72 -12.61
C MET A 99 7.59 -1.32 -11.63
N ALA A 100 7.24 -2.43 -10.96
CA ALA A 100 8.15 -3.13 -10.06
C ALA A 100 9.38 -3.68 -10.80
N THR A 101 9.20 -4.20 -12.02
CA THR A 101 10.31 -4.67 -12.86
C THR A 101 11.22 -3.52 -13.29
N GLU A 102 10.65 -2.39 -13.69
CA GLU A 102 11.40 -1.19 -14.08
C GLU A 102 12.20 -0.63 -12.89
N GLN A 103 11.60 -0.58 -11.70
CA GLN A 103 12.27 -0.14 -10.47
C GLN A 103 13.40 -1.09 -10.03
N ALA A 104 13.20 -2.41 -10.17
CA ALA A 104 14.24 -3.39 -9.90
C ALA A 104 15.44 -3.23 -10.85
N LEU A 105 15.18 -3.01 -12.15
CA LEU A 105 16.22 -2.74 -13.15
C LEU A 105 16.94 -1.41 -12.89
N GLU A 106 16.22 -0.36 -12.51
CA GLU A 106 16.79 0.93 -12.15
C GLU A 106 17.66 0.84 -10.89
N THR A 107 17.24 0.07 -9.89
CA THR A 107 18.03 -0.20 -8.69
C THR A 107 19.32 -0.94 -9.05
N ILE A 108 19.27 -1.93 -9.95
CA ILE A 108 20.47 -2.63 -10.44
C ILE A 108 21.39 -1.66 -11.19
N ARG A 109 20.84 -0.83 -12.09
CA ARG A 109 21.61 0.15 -12.86
C ARG A 109 22.33 1.16 -11.95
N ASN A 110 21.61 1.73 -10.97
CA ASN A 110 22.20 2.66 -10.00
C ASN A 110 23.23 1.97 -9.10
N ARG A 111 23.05 0.68 -8.78
CA ARG A 111 23.99 -0.04 -7.93
C ARG A 111 25.25 -0.48 -8.67
N ILE A 112 25.18 -0.74 -9.98
CA ILE A 112 26.36 -0.97 -10.83
C ILE A 112 27.23 0.29 -10.88
N ASP A 113 26.60 1.48 -10.95
CA ASP A 113 27.31 2.77 -10.86
C ASP A 113 27.94 2.95 -9.46
N GLN A 114 27.27 2.53 -8.38
CA GLN A 114 27.80 2.54 -7.01
C GLN A 114 28.94 1.52 -6.74
N PHE A 115 29.26 0.61 -7.67
CA PHE A 115 30.45 -0.26 -7.58
C PHE A 115 31.67 0.31 -8.33
N GLY A 116 31.56 1.49 -8.94
CA GLY A 116 32.68 2.22 -9.52
C GLY A 116 32.51 3.72 -9.35
N VAL A 117 33.28 4.32 -8.41
CA VAL A 117 33.43 5.78 -8.14
C VAL A 117 32.29 6.35 -7.26
N SER A 118 32.48 6.97 -6.09
CA SER A 118 33.62 7.36 -5.27
C SER A 118 33.15 7.43 -3.81
N GLU A 119 34.09 7.24 -2.87
CA GLU A 119 33.93 7.46 -1.43
C GLU A 119 33.20 8.77 -1.10
N PRO A 120 32.15 8.77 -0.24
CA PRO A 120 31.67 9.99 0.37
C PRO A 120 32.59 10.35 1.54
N ASP A 121 33.37 11.43 1.39
CA ASP A 121 34.02 12.14 2.49
C ASP A 121 32.94 12.54 3.51
N ARG A 122 32.88 11.81 4.63
CA ARG A 122 32.16 12.24 5.82
C ARG A 122 32.85 13.49 6.37
N LYS A 123 32.22 14.64 6.17
CA LYS A 123 32.44 15.81 7.03
C LYS A 123 31.15 16.27 7.69
N GLU A 124 30.78 15.56 8.73
CA GLU A 124 29.97 16.09 9.84
C GLU A 124 30.85 16.26 11.08
N CYS A 125 31.82 17.19 11.03
CA CYS A 125 32.42 17.73 12.26
C CYS A 125 31.64 18.98 12.67
N GLY A 126 30.48 18.77 13.29
CA GLY A 126 29.78 19.80 14.06
C GLY A 126 30.47 19.96 15.42
N CYS A 127 31.43 20.88 15.53
CA CYS A 127 31.96 21.28 16.83
C CYS A 127 31.00 22.32 17.43
N GLY A 128 30.06 21.86 18.26
CA GLY A 128 29.19 22.71 19.06
C GLY A 128 29.95 23.27 20.27
N ASN A 129 30.32 24.54 20.22
CA ASN A 129 30.76 25.29 21.39
C ASN A 129 29.54 25.63 22.25
N SER A 130 29.41 24.96 23.39
CA SER A 130 28.53 25.39 24.47
C SER A 130 29.02 24.90 25.82
N VAL A 131 29.83 25.72 26.51
CA VAL A 131 29.84 25.72 27.98
C VAL A 131 29.92 27.16 28.46
N SER A 132 28.76 27.68 28.86
CA SER A 132 28.63 28.89 29.65
C SER A 132 28.75 28.53 31.13
N HIS A 133 29.59 29.28 31.84
CA HIS A 133 29.47 29.66 33.26
C HIS A 133 28.94 28.63 34.27
N ARG A 134 29.83 28.16 35.16
CA ARG A 134 29.54 28.16 36.61
C ARG A 134 30.82 28.17 37.46
N GLU A 135 30.81 29.07 38.44
CA GLU A 135 31.81 29.36 39.47
C GLU A 135 32.19 28.14 40.35
N TYR A 136 33.41 28.15 40.94
CA TYR A 136 33.60 28.05 42.40
C TYR A 136 35.08 28.26 42.79
N ARG A 137 35.30 29.23 43.70
CA ARG A 137 36.45 29.50 44.58
C ARG A 137 37.69 30.19 44.02
#